data_AF-A0AB33G8I9-F1
#
_entry.id   AF-A0AB33G8I9-F1
#
_cell.length_a   1.000
_cell.length_b   1.000
_cell.length_c   1.000
_cell.angle_alpha   90.00
_cell.angle_beta   90.00
_cell.angle_gamma   90.00
#
_symmetry.space_group_name_H-M   'P 1'
#
loop_
_entity.id
_entity.type
_entity.pdbx_description
1 polymer ?
#
loop_
_entity_poly.entity_id
_entity_poly.type
_entity_poly.pdbx_seq_one_letter_code
_entity_poly.pdbx_strand_id
1 'polypeptide(L)'
;MNNNQLSNFIDKSAATIDFVISVGGPGNIDAWNKAVPPKINAEIEEKNKLVTYLDRVKTITDDVTAKRNALAVIKDRLEAEARRTEEARKAEEARKAEEARKAEAVRKALFAKAGVLDAPVYTPGMIKAANAAMATAGVMVLNRAGGMVQLSTWINSVMTSASELAGWVSGGVWRGAVEVSRVATLSAVAPAVGAFVVGFWPGKAGESQSDIDKLLGRDLTQMFTVPASLVAAGKTPIQPEMTTVDLPVRGFIRRGNNGQQEVILVKTGTGGVSATVPVYRPVRDEKTGLDRITLPAVAGAPGRTILINPGAAPSGPWHTGNPAPAAPVTPVHTGTEIKQADSIVTTTFPADDMPLQDFIYWQPDATGTGVEPVYVMLSRPYGETNAKGQYSGRDYNTDKAGGPIQNLDWKTATIDRAGVDKVKLHTQRFAESDANKVMINRLDKILRGEMQPTDTDKRFYTHEIRELERYRNLGIKDGIIPDNQGEVWNNTHTATLEDYKINERNEPLYTPEAINAAEEQAKREEL
;
A
#
# COMPACT_ATOMS: atom_id res chain seq x y z
N MET A 1 110.78 -66.21 -0.64
CA MET A 1 110.34 -66.13 0.76
C MET A 1 110.66 -64.74 1.29
N ASN A 2 109.68 -63.94 1.65
CA ASN A 2 109.76 -63.12 2.86
C ASN A 2 108.36 -62.70 3.28
N ASN A 3 107.97 -63.26 4.42
CA ASN A 3 106.65 -63.12 5.02
C ASN A 3 106.49 -61.72 5.59
N ASN A 4 105.32 -61.16 5.30
CA ASN A 4 104.74 -59.95 5.87
C ASN A 4 104.42 -60.19 7.37
N GLN A 5 105.46 -60.24 8.23
CA GLN A 5 105.32 -60.59 9.65
C GLN A 5 104.86 -59.42 10.55
N LEU A 6 104.74 -58.20 10.01
CA LEU A 6 104.44 -56.99 10.79
C LEU A 6 102.93 -56.69 10.98
N SER A 7 102.03 -57.31 10.20
CA SER A 7 100.57 -57.13 10.38
C SER A 7 100.04 -57.73 11.68
N ASN A 8 100.78 -58.64 12.31
CA ASN A 8 100.39 -59.31 13.56
C ASN A 8 100.60 -58.45 14.83
N PHE A 9 101.08 -57.21 14.69
CA PHE A 9 101.47 -56.35 15.80
C PHE A 9 100.59 -55.10 16.00
N ILE A 10 99.54 -54.93 15.20
CA ILE A 10 98.66 -53.74 15.26
C ILE A 10 97.89 -53.64 16.59
N ASP A 11 97.60 -54.77 17.24
CA ASP A 11 96.84 -54.83 18.51
C ASP A 11 97.70 -55.27 19.72
N LYS A 12 99.03 -55.22 19.61
CA LYS A 12 99.94 -55.61 20.68
C LYS A 12 100.27 -54.43 21.60
N SER A 13 100.57 -54.72 22.87
CA SER A 13 100.92 -53.68 23.84
C SER A 13 102.15 -52.88 23.39
N ALA A 14 102.23 -51.60 23.80
CA ALA A 14 103.37 -50.73 23.46
C ALA A 14 104.72 -51.39 23.77
N ALA A 15 104.82 -52.12 24.89
CA ALA A 15 106.01 -52.86 25.29
C ALA A 15 106.39 -54.00 24.31
N THR A 16 105.41 -54.66 23.71
CA THR A 16 105.63 -55.73 22.71
C THR A 16 106.08 -55.16 21.37
N ILE A 17 105.57 -53.98 21.01
CA ILE A 17 105.94 -53.27 19.79
C ILE A 17 107.35 -52.70 19.93
N ASP A 18 107.67 -52.05 21.07
CA ASP A 18 109.00 -51.54 21.38
C ASP A 18 110.06 -52.64 21.37
N PHE A 19 109.74 -53.83 21.89
CA PHE A 19 110.64 -54.97 21.83
C PHE A 19 110.98 -55.35 20.38
N VAL A 20 109.98 -55.49 19.50
CA VAL A 20 110.18 -55.89 18.09
C VAL A 20 110.91 -54.81 17.28
N ILE A 21 110.64 -53.54 17.57
CA ILE A 21 111.37 -52.40 17.01
C ILE A 21 112.84 -52.40 17.49
N SER A 22 113.10 -52.75 18.75
CA SER A 22 114.46 -52.75 19.32
C SER A 22 115.36 -53.89 18.81
N VAL A 23 114.79 -55.03 18.41
CA VAL A 23 115.54 -56.17 17.86
C VAL A 23 115.50 -56.26 16.33
N GLY A 24 114.59 -55.54 15.67
CA GLY A 24 114.50 -55.46 14.22
C GLY A 24 115.36 -54.34 13.66
N GLY A 25 116.34 -54.68 12.81
CA GLY A 25 117.22 -53.67 12.19
C GLY A 25 116.49 -52.56 11.40
N PRO A 26 117.22 -51.54 10.90
CA PRO A 26 116.68 -50.27 10.39
C PRO A 26 115.49 -50.37 9.41
N GLY A 27 115.44 -51.44 8.60
CA GLY A 27 114.35 -51.69 7.64
C GLY A 27 112.97 -51.94 8.28
N ASN A 28 112.90 -52.47 9.50
CA ASN A 28 111.62 -52.69 10.20
C ASN A 28 111.04 -51.39 10.78
N ILE A 29 111.90 -50.50 11.26
CA ILE A 29 111.53 -49.15 11.71
C ILE A 29 110.99 -48.34 10.52
N ASP A 30 111.66 -48.44 9.38
CA ASP A 30 111.28 -47.75 8.15
C ASP A 30 109.93 -48.26 7.60
N ALA A 31 109.68 -49.58 7.66
CA ALA A 31 108.40 -50.18 7.30
C ALA A 31 107.26 -49.79 8.27
N TRP A 32 107.54 -49.73 9.58
CA TRP A 32 106.57 -49.31 10.59
C TRP A 32 106.19 -47.84 10.43
N ASN A 33 107.18 -46.95 10.29
CA ASN A 33 106.96 -45.51 10.05
C ASN A 33 106.23 -45.23 8.73
N LYS A 34 106.42 -46.07 7.70
CA LYS A 34 105.69 -45.95 6.42
C LYS A 34 104.27 -46.50 6.45
N ALA A 35 103.95 -47.46 7.32
CA ALA A 35 102.68 -48.18 7.27
C ALA A 35 101.70 -47.82 8.40
N VAL A 36 102.18 -47.56 9.62
CA VAL A 36 101.34 -47.46 10.82
C VAL A 36 100.88 -46.02 11.10
N PRO A 37 101.76 -45.01 11.19
CA PRO A 37 101.33 -43.62 11.40
C PRO A 37 100.33 -43.09 10.34
N PRO A 38 100.48 -43.37 9.03
CA PRO A 38 99.52 -42.93 8.03
C PRO A 38 98.12 -43.56 8.19
N LYS A 39 98.05 -44.84 8.60
CA LYS A 39 96.78 -45.53 8.86
C LYS A 39 96.06 -44.96 10.09
N ILE A 40 96.80 -44.73 11.18
CA ILE A 40 96.25 -44.12 12.39
C ILE A 40 95.78 -42.69 12.09
N ASN A 41 96.54 -41.90 11.33
CA ASN A 41 96.14 -40.55 10.93
C ASN A 41 94.89 -40.57 10.03
N ALA A 42 94.78 -41.52 9.10
CA ALA A 42 93.58 -41.67 8.28
C ALA A 42 92.33 -42.05 9.12
N GLU A 43 92.49 -42.93 10.10
CA GLU A 43 91.42 -43.32 11.03
C GLU A 43 91.01 -42.15 11.95
N ILE A 44 91.98 -41.36 12.42
CA ILE A 44 91.72 -40.11 13.17
C ILE A 44 90.98 -39.09 12.31
N GLU A 45 91.36 -38.95 11.04
CA GLU A 45 90.69 -38.03 10.11
C GLU A 45 89.24 -38.46 9.83
N GLU A 46 88.99 -39.75 9.66
CA GLU A 46 87.64 -40.31 9.50
C GLU A 46 86.79 -40.14 10.77
N LYS A 47 87.36 -40.40 11.95
CA LYS A 47 86.68 -40.16 13.23
C LYS A 47 86.38 -38.67 13.45
N ASN A 48 87.27 -37.76 13.06
CA ASN A 48 87.03 -36.31 13.14
C ASN A 48 85.91 -35.86 12.19
N LYS A 49 85.79 -36.47 11.00
CA LYS A 49 84.65 -36.24 10.08
C LYS A 49 83.33 -36.71 10.70
N LEU A 50 83.32 -37.87 11.37
CA LEU A 50 82.14 -38.39 12.09
C LEU A 50 81.75 -37.50 13.28
N VAL A 51 82.71 -37.01 14.07
CA VAL A 51 82.45 -36.06 15.17
C VAL A 51 81.83 -34.77 14.63
N THR A 52 82.35 -34.24 13.52
CA THR A 52 81.80 -33.05 12.84
C THR A 52 80.36 -33.30 12.35
N TYR A 53 80.07 -34.49 11.83
CA TYR A 53 78.72 -34.87 11.41
C TYR A 53 77.76 -34.96 12.61
N LEU A 54 78.18 -35.57 13.71
CA LEU A 54 77.42 -35.64 14.96
C LEU A 54 77.08 -34.26 15.51
N ASP A 55 78.02 -33.32 15.46
CA ASP A 55 77.79 -31.94 15.93
C ASP A 55 76.79 -31.18 15.04
N ARG A 56 76.83 -31.42 13.73
CA ARG A 56 75.81 -30.93 12.79
C ARG A 56 74.43 -31.54 13.08
N VAL A 57 74.35 -32.85 13.31
CA VAL A 57 73.10 -33.54 13.66
C VAL A 57 72.51 -32.99 14.96
N LYS A 58 73.36 -32.75 15.97
CA LYS A 58 72.95 -32.11 17.22
C LYS A 58 72.37 -30.71 16.97
N THR A 59 73.09 -29.87 16.22
CA THR A 59 72.64 -28.52 15.86
C THR A 59 71.28 -28.53 15.13
N ILE A 60 71.11 -29.46 14.18
CA ILE A 60 69.84 -29.63 13.45
C ILE A 60 68.73 -30.10 14.41
N THR A 61 69.02 -31.00 15.34
CA THR A 61 68.05 -31.50 16.32
C THR A 61 67.59 -30.38 17.25
N ASP A 62 68.51 -29.53 17.71
CA ASP A 62 68.21 -28.37 18.54
C ASP A 62 67.36 -27.34 17.77
N ASP A 63 67.69 -27.06 16.49
CA ASP A 63 66.90 -26.18 15.62
C ASP A 63 65.48 -26.72 15.36
N VAL A 64 65.35 -28.02 15.07
CA VAL A 64 64.04 -28.67 14.88
C VAL A 64 63.21 -28.61 16.17
N THR A 65 63.84 -28.80 17.33
CA THR A 65 63.17 -28.71 18.63
C THR A 65 62.73 -27.27 18.92
N ALA A 66 63.58 -26.28 18.63
CA ALA A 66 63.24 -24.87 18.77
C ALA A 66 62.08 -24.47 17.84
N LYS A 67 62.10 -24.90 16.58
CA LYS A 67 61.02 -24.67 15.60
C LYS A 67 59.72 -25.34 16.01
N ARG A 68 59.77 -26.57 16.54
CA ARG A 68 58.60 -27.27 17.07
C ARG A 68 57.96 -26.48 18.21
N ASN A 69 58.77 -25.98 19.15
CA ASN A 69 58.29 -25.19 20.28
C ASN A 69 57.71 -23.85 19.83
N ALA A 70 58.37 -23.15 18.89
CA ALA A 70 57.84 -21.92 18.31
C ALA A 70 56.51 -22.14 17.57
N LEU A 71 56.38 -23.24 16.84
CA LEU A 71 55.13 -23.60 16.15
C LEU A 71 53.99 -23.88 17.14
N ALA A 72 54.28 -24.54 18.28
CA ALA A 72 53.29 -24.75 19.33
C ALA A 72 52.79 -23.41 19.89
N VAL A 73 53.68 -22.46 20.18
CA VAL A 73 53.31 -21.12 20.66
C VAL A 73 52.48 -20.36 19.63
N ILE A 74 52.85 -20.42 18.34
CA ILE A 74 52.08 -19.78 17.27
C ILE A 74 50.69 -20.41 17.14
N LYS A 75 50.60 -21.74 17.20
CA LYS A 75 49.32 -22.46 17.17
C LYS A 75 48.42 -22.03 18.32
N ASP A 76 48.93 -22.01 19.55
CA ASP A 76 48.16 -21.60 20.73
C ASP A 76 47.68 -20.15 20.61
N ARG A 77 48.54 -19.26 20.08
CA ARG A 77 48.17 -17.86 19.83
C ARG A 77 47.06 -17.72 18.79
N LEU A 78 47.15 -18.47 17.68
CA LEU A 78 46.12 -18.47 16.64
C LEU A 78 44.80 -19.05 17.15
N GLU A 79 44.84 -20.13 17.94
CA GLU A 79 43.65 -20.70 18.57
C GLU A 79 43.01 -19.74 19.57
N ALA A 80 43.81 -19.03 20.38
CA ALA A 80 43.32 -18.00 21.28
C ALA A 80 42.71 -16.79 20.54
N GLU A 81 43.32 -16.36 19.44
CA GLU A 81 42.81 -15.27 18.60
C GLU A 81 41.51 -15.67 17.88
N ALA A 82 41.42 -16.91 17.37
CA ALA A 82 40.20 -17.45 16.78
C ALA A 82 39.05 -17.52 17.81
N ARG A 83 39.33 -17.97 19.05
CA ARG A 83 38.33 -17.96 20.13
C ARG A 83 37.85 -16.55 20.47
N ARG A 84 38.77 -15.58 20.62
CA ARG A 84 38.42 -14.18 20.87
C ARG A 84 37.57 -13.57 19.75
N THR A 85 37.89 -13.88 18.50
CA THR A 85 37.14 -13.40 17.33
C THR A 85 35.72 -13.98 17.31
N GLU A 86 35.59 -15.27 17.60
CA GLU A 86 34.28 -15.93 17.68
C GLU A 86 33.45 -15.45 18.87
N GLU A 87 34.07 -15.23 20.03
CA GLU A 87 33.41 -14.62 21.20
C GLU A 87 32.94 -13.19 20.89
N ALA A 88 33.76 -12.38 20.19
CA ALA A 88 33.37 -11.05 19.75
C ALA A 88 32.19 -11.07 18.77
N ARG A 89 32.17 -12.02 17.81
CA ARG A 89 31.05 -12.21 16.88
C ARG A 89 29.77 -12.56 17.64
N LYS A 90 29.83 -13.51 18.58
CA LYS A 90 28.68 -13.90 19.42
C LYS A 90 28.20 -12.74 20.30
N ALA A 91 29.11 -11.97 20.88
CA ALA A 91 28.76 -10.80 21.68
C ALA A 91 28.08 -9.71 20.84
N GLU A 92 28.56 -9.47 19.63
CA GLU A 92 27.95 -8.52 18.70
C GLU A 92 26.58 -9.00 18.19
N GLU A 93 26.42 -10.28 17.89
CA GLU A 93 25.12 -10.88 17.56
C GLU A 93 24.13 -10.77 18.72
N ALA A 94 24.57 -11.03 19.95
CA ALA A 94 23.75 -10.85 21.14
C ALA A 94 23.35 -9.38 21.35
N ARG A 95 24.27 -8.44 21.11
CA ARG A 95 23.97 -7.00 21.17
C ARG A 95 22.92 -6.60 20.13
N LYS A 96 23.08 -7.01 18.88
CA LYS A 96 22.10 -6.76 17.80
C LYS A 96 20.74 -7.38 18.10
N ALA A 97 20.72 -8.59 18.65
CA ALA A 97 19.48 -9.26 19.06
C ALA A 97 18.76 -8.52 20.20
N GLU A 98 19.51 -8.03 21.19
CA GLU A 98 18.96 -7.24 22.28
C GLU A 98 18.47 -5.86 21.82
N GLU A 99 19.19 -5.20 20.91
CA GLU A 99 18.76 -3.95 20.28
C GLU A 99 17.48 -4.16 19.45
N ALA A 100 17.40 -5.24 18.68
CA ALA A 100 16.19 -5.61 17.93
C ALA A 100 15.01 -5.89 18.87
N ARG A 101 15.22 -6.57 20.00
CA ARG A 101 14.19 -6.83 21.02
C ARG A 101 13.68 -5.53 21.65
N LYS A 102 14.57 -4.59 21.94
CA LYS A 102 14.19 -3.26 22.46
C LYS A 102 13.41 -2.46 21.43
N ALA A 103 13.86 -2.44 20.17
CA ALA A 103 13.15 -1.78 19.08
C ALA A 103 11.75 -2.36 18.86
N GLU A 104 11.62 -3.69 18.88
CA GLU A 104 10.34 -4.40 18.81
C GLU A 104 9.39 -4.02 19.96
N ALA A 105 9.91 -3.93 21.19
CA ALA A 105 9.12 -3.54 22.35
C ALA A 105 8.62 -2.08 22.22
N VAL A 106 9.47 -1.17 21.74
CA VAL A 106 9.10 0.23 21.46
C VAL A 106 8.04 0.29 20.37
N ARG A 107 8.19 -0.45 19.26
CA ARG A 107 7.18 -0.54 18.20
C ARG A 107 5.84 -1.00 18.76
N LYS A 108 5.81 -2.11 19.49
CA LYS A 108 4.58 -2.67 20.07
C LYS A 108 3.89 -1.71 21.04
N ALA A 109 4.66 -1.02 21.88
CA ALA A 109 4.13 -0.01 22.78
C ALA A 109 3.51 1.17 22.00
N LEU A 110 4.16 1.62 20.93
CA LEU A 110 3.65 2.67 20.05
C LEU A 110 2.37 2.25 19.32
N PHE A 111 2.32 1.02 18.81
CA PHE A 111 1.15 0.46 18.16
C PHE A 111 -0.04 0.36 19.12
N ALA A 112 0.20 -0.09 20.36
CA ALA A 112 -0.83 -0.14 21.39
C ALA A 112 -1.44 1.24 21.69
N LYS A 113 -0.60 2.28 21.81
CA LYS A 113 -1.05 3.68 22.00
C LYS A 113 -1.88 4.19 20.82
N ALA A 114 -1.48 3.83 19.60
CA ALA A 114 -2.18 4.23 18.39
C ALA A 114 -3.44 3.40 18.10
N GLY A 115 -3.66 2.29 18.83
CA GLY A 115 -4.71 1.34 18.53
C GLY A 115 -4.48 0.56 17.23
N VAL A 116 -3.21 0.40 16.84
CA VAL A 116 -2.80 -0.32 15.62
C VAL A 116 -2.45 -1.76 15.97
N LEU A 117 -2.91 -2.70 15.15
CA LEU A 117 -2.60 -4.11 15.28
C LEU A 117 -1.68 -4.58 14.15
N ASP A 118 -0.76 -5.49 14.46
CA ASP A 118 0.02 -6.19 13.44
C ASP A 118 -0.91 -6.95 12.48
N ALA A 119 -0.47 -7.09 11.22
CA ALA A 119 -1.19 -7.89 10.24
C ALA A 119 -1.20 -9.35 10.73
N PRO A 120 -2.36 -10.04 10.68
CA PRO A 120 -2.43 -11.42 11.11
C PRO A 120 -1.74 -12.33 10.08
N VAL A 121 -1.34 -13.53 10.52
CA VAL A 121 -0.95 -14.59 9.60
C VAL A 121 -2.22 -15.15 8.99
N TYR A 122 -2.40 -14.97 7.68
CA TYR A 122 -3.63 -15.36 7.00
C TYR A 122 -3.65 -16.86 6.66
N THR A 123 -4.70 -17.55 7.12
CA THR A 123 -5.02 -18.90 6.67
C THR A 123 -5.81 -18.84 5.35
N PRO A 124 -5.84 -19.91 4.53
CA PRO A 124 -6.66 -19.94 3.32
C PRO A 124 -8.15 -19.65 3.59
N GLY A 125 -8.68 -20.09 4.74
CA GLY A 125 -10.05 -19.81 5.16
C GLY A 125 -10.29 -18.31 5.44
N MET A 126 -9.36 -17.66 6.13
CA MET A 126 -9.42 -16.21 6.39
C MET A 126 -9.36 -15.41 5.09
N ILE A 127 -8.47 -15.77 4.16
CA ILE A 127 -8.34 -15.09 2.86
C ILE A 127 -9.66 -15.16 2.09
N LYS A 128 -10.27 -16.34 2.03
CA LYS A 128 -11.58 -16.53 1.37
C LYS A 128 -12.66 -15.66 2.03
N ALA A 129 -12.73 -15.64 3.35
CA ALA A 129 -13.70 -14.83 4.09
C ALA A 129 -13.48 -13.32 3.88
N ALA A 130 -12.22 -12.87 3.92
CA ALA A 130 -11.84 -11.48 3.70
C ALA A 130 -12.20 -11.00 2.30
N ASN A 131 -11.85 -11.77 1.27
CA ASN A 131 -12.18 -11.41 -0.12
C ASN A 131 -13.70 -11.35 -0.33
N ALA A 132 -14.47 -12.26 0.27
CA ALA A 132 -15.93 -12.21 0.22
C ALA A 132 -16.51 -10.98 0.94
N ALA A 133 -15.96 -10.61 2.10
CA ALA A 133 -16.37 -9.41 2.84
C ALA A 133 -16.07 -8.13 2.04
N MET A 134 -14.87 -8.03 1.45
CA MET A 134 -14.49 -6.89 0.62
C MET A 134 -15.27 -6.82 -0.70
N ALA A 135 -15.86 -7.92 -1.18
CA ALA A 135 -16.73 -7.93 -2.36
C ALA A 135 -18.21 -7.60 -2.05
N THR A 136 -18.57 -7.37 -0.78
CA THR A 136 -19.96 -7.09 -0.39
C THR A 136 -20.38 -5.70 -0.83
N ALA A 137 -21.43 -5.59 -1.65
CA ALA A 137 -21.92 -4.32 -2.17
C ALA A 137 -22.17 -3.28 -1.05
N GLY A 138 -21.69 -2.05 -1.25
CA GLY A 138 -21.84 -0.95 -0.29
C GLY A 138 -20.82 -0.92 0.84
N VAL A 139 -19.82 -1.80 0.82
CA VAL A 139 -18.68 -1.78 1.75
C VAL A 139 -17.52 -1.01 1.13
N MET A 140 -17.01 -0.01 1.83
CA MET A 140 -15.80 0.68 1.38
C MET A 140 -14.56 -0.03 1.88
N VAL A 141 -13.50 -0.02 1.07
CA VAL A 141 -12.24 -0.72 1.39
C VAL A 141 -11.06 0.25 1.34
N LEU A 142 -10.10 0.08 2.23
CA LEU A 142 -8.79 0.72 2.22
C LEU A 142 -7.70 -0.35 2.34
N ASN A 143 -6.51 -0.05 1.82
CA ASN A 143 -5.31 -0.79 2.15
C ASN A 143 -4.59 -0.14 3.33
N ARG A 144 -3.74 -0.90 4.02
CA ARG A 144 -2.67 -0.33 4.82
C ARG A 144 -1.55 0.14 3.90
N ALA A 145 -1.42 1.45 3.71
CA ALA A 145 -0.51 2.03 2.72
C ALA A 145 0.28 3.21 3.33
N GLY A 146 1.35 2.87 4.05
CA GLY A 146 2.20 3.83 4.77
C GLY A 146 2.77 4.92 3.88
N GLY A 147 2.52 6.19 4.18
CA GLY A 147 2.99 7.35 3.42
C GLY A 147 2.31 7.55 2.05
N MET A 148 1.28 6.76 1.73
CA MET A 148 0.61 6.79 0.43
C MET A 148 -0.76 7.48 0.50
N VAL A 149 -1.25 7.84 -0.68
CA VAL A 149 -2.59 8.37 -0.88
C VAL A 149 -3.47 7.25 -1.45
N GLN A 150 -4.72 7.18 -1.03
CA GLN A 150 -5.67 6.20 -1.57
C GLN A 150 -6.99 6.83 -1.97
N LEU A 151 -7.54 6.32 -3.06
CA LEU A 151 -8.87 6.61 -3.57
C LEU A 151 -9.69 5.31 -3.53
N SER A 152 -10.83 5.31 -2.86
CA SER A 152 -11.77 4.18 -2.86
C SER A 152 -13.09 4.55 -3.50
N THR A 153 -13.60 3.65 -4.32
CA THR A 153 -14.87 3.81 -5.05
C THR A 153 -15.97 2.93 -4.44
N TRP A 154 -17.20 3.19 -4.86
CA TRP A 154 -18.40 2.46 -4.45
C TRP A 154 -18.47 0.98 -4.90
N ILE A 155 -17.64 0.53 -5.87
CA ILE A 155 -17.50 -0.90 -6.23
C ILE A 155 -16.44 -1.63 -5.40
N ASN A 156 -16.09 -1.06 -4.25
CA ASN A 156 -15.13 -1.63 -3.30
C ASN A 156 -13.71 -1.77 -3.87
N SER A 157 -13.39 -0.98 -4.90
CA SER A 157 -12.06 -0.92 -5.51
C SER A 157 -11.24 0.19 -4.87
N VAL A 158 -9.92 -0.03 -4.80
CA VAL A 158 -8.96 0.90 -4.21
C VAL A 158 -7.84 1.19 -5.19
N MET A 159 -7.61 2.47 -5.47
CA MET A 159 -6.40 2.96 -6.10
C MET A 159 -5.47 3.44 -4.99
N THR A 160 -4.31 2.81 -4.87
CA THR A 160 -3.22 3.31 -4.03
C THR A 160 -2.21 3.97 -4.96
N SER A 161 -1.90 5.25 -4.73
CA SER A 161 -0.99 6.00 -5.59
C SER A 161 0.38 5.30 -5.70
N ALA A 162 1.03 5.30 -6.87
CA ALA A 162 2.46 5.00 -6.96
C ALA A 162 3.29 6.13 -6.32
N SER A 163 4.55 5.90 -5.95
CA SER A 163 5.38 6.87 -5.18
C SER A 163 5.47 8.27 -5.80
N GLU A 164 5.57 8.37 -7.13
CA GLU A 164 5.63 9.65 -7.85
C GLU A 164 4.28 10.40 -7.80
N LEU A 165 3.18 9.71 -8.11
CA LEU A 165 1.82 10.25 -8.00
C LEU A 165 1.48 10.64 -6.55
N ALA A 166 1.94 9.84 -5.58
CA ALA A 166 1.77 10.10 -4.15
C ALA A 166 2.43 11.42 -3.75
N GLY A 167 3.67 11.66 -4.21
CA GLY A 167 4.40 12.89 -3.95
C GLY A 167 3.71 14.12 -4.52
N TRP A 168 3.19 14.01 -5.74
CA TRP A 168 2.49 15.11 -6.41
C TRP A 168 1.18 15.48 -5.72
N VAL A 169 0.32 14.49 -5.46
CA VAL A 169 -0.95 14.70 -4.75
C VAL A 169 -0.70 15.25 -3.34
N SER A 170 0.29 14.69 -2.63
CA SER A 170 0.66 15.15 -1.29
C SER A 170 1.15 16.60 -1.29
N GLY A 171 1.93 16.99 -2.31
CA GLY A 171 2.39 18.36 -2.50
C GLY A 171 1.24 19.34 -2.74
N GLY A 172 0.26 18.99 -3.58
CA GLY A 172 -0.94 19.79 -3.82
C GLY A 172 -1.77 20.01 -2.55
N VAL A 173 -2.04 18.93 -1.81
CA VAL A 173 -2.78 18.97 -0.54
C VAL A 173 -2.06 19.81 0.51
N TRP A 174 -0.74 19.62 0.68
CA TRP A 174 0.05 20.41 1.63
C TRP A 174 0.05 21.90 1.29
N ARG A 175 0.31 22.26 0.02
CA ARG A 175 0.28 23.67 -0.41
C ARG A 175 -1.09 24.28 -0.16
N GLY A 176 -2.17 23.59 -0.53
CA GLY A 176 -3.53 24.02 -0.25
C GLY A 176 -3.80 24.23 1.24
N ALA A 177 -3.40 23.28 2.08
CA ALA A 177 -3.59 23.36 3.52
C ALA A 177 -2.83 24.55 4.12
N VAL A 178 -1.58 24.78 3.70
CA VAL A 178 -0.76 25.92 4.15
C VAL A 178 -1.40 27.24 3.73
N GLU A 179 -1.79 27.40 2.47
CA GLU A 179 -2.36 28.66 1.97
C GLU A 179 -3.71 28.95 2.60
N VAL A 180 -4.65 28.00 2.59
CA VAL A 180 -5.98 28.17 3.20
C VAL A 180 -5.85 28.45 4.70
N SER A 181 -4.96 27.75 5.41
CA SER A 181 -4.78 27.98 6.85
C SER A 181 -4.18 29.34 7.22
N ARG A 182 -3.60 30.08 6.27
CA ARG A 182 -3.01 31.41 6.48
C ARG A 182 -3.98 32.55 6.20
N VAL A 183 -5.10 32.28 5.54
CA VAL A 183 -6.09 33.31 5.22
C VAL A 183 -6.57 33.97 6.51
N ALA A 184 -6.36 35.28 6.60
CA ALA A 184 -6.87 36.09 7.69
C ALA A 184 -8.38 36.24 7.55
N THR A 185 -9.13 35.85 8.56
CA THR A 185 -10.59 35.95 8.59
C THR A 185 -11.00 37.00 9.62
N LEU A 186 -11.89 37.92 9.21
CA LEU A 186 -12.28 39.08 10.02
C LEU A 186 -13.34 38.75 11.08
N SER A 187 -14.09 37.65 10.93
CA SER A 187 -15.05 37.15 11.93
C SER A 187 -15.43 35.68 11.69
N ALA A 188 -15.99 35.02 12.72
CA ALA A 188 -16.50 33.65 12.63
C ALA A 188 -17.74 33.50 11.71
N VAL A 189 -18.42 34.61 11.41
CA VAL A 189 -19.64 34.67 10.57
C VAL A 189 -19.29 34.92 9.09
N ALA A 190 -18.02 35.15 8.76
CA ALA A 190 -17.58 35.28 7.37
C ALA A 190 -17.82 33.96 6.60
N PRO A 191 -18.06 34.01 5.28
CA PRO A 191 -18.12 32.81 4.44
C PRO A 191 -16.89 31.92 4.65
N ALA A 192 -17.09 30.61 4.54
CA ALA A 192 -15.96 29.69 4.63
C ALA A 192 -15.00 29.95 3.47
N VAL A 193 -13.70 29.96 3.74
CA VAL A 193 -12.69 30.10 2.68
C VAL A 193 -12.07 28.75 2.44
N GLY A 194 -11.98 28.33 1.18
CA GLY A 194 -11.32 27.09 0.81
C GLY A 194 -10.56 27.17 -0.49
N ALA A 195 -9.87 26.09 -0.84
CA ALA A 195 -9.14 25.97 -2.09
C ALA A 195 -9.29 24.55 -2.65
N PHE A 196 -9.46 24.47 -3.96
CA PHE A 196 -9.32 23.23 -4.72
C PHE A 196 -7.86 22.79 -4.71
N VAL A 197 -7.62 21.51 -4.41
CA VAL A 197 -6.26 20.95 -4.34
C VAL A 197 -6.03 19.81 -5.33
N VAL A 198 -7.03 18.96 -5.53
CA VAL A 198 -6.93 17.73 -6.33
C VAL A 198 -8.26 17.43 -6.99
N GLY A 199 -8.24 17.12 -8.28
CA GLY A 199 -9.35 16.64 -9.08
C GLY A 199 -9.17 15.17 -9.48
N PHE A 200 -10.26 14.41 -9.47
CA PHE A 200 -10.30 13.03 -9.97
C PHE A 200 -11.34 12.93 -11.07
N TRP A 201 -11.04 12.23 -12.16
CA TRP A 201 -11.98 11.96 -13.23
C TRP A 201 -12.27 10.46 -13.30
N PRO A 202 -13.45 10.01 -12.83
CA PRO A 202 -13.87 8.62 -12.96
C PRO A 202 -14.03 8.15 -14.42
N GLY A 203 -14.36 9.06 -15.34
CA GLY A 203 -14.35 8.86 -16.80
C GLY A 203 -13.29 9.73 -17.50
N LYS A 204 -13.30 9.81 -18.83
CA LYS A 204 -12.35 10.68 -19.58
C LYS A 204 -12.57 12.15 -19.22
N ALA A 205 -11.46 12.88 -19.04
CA ALA A 205 -11.52 14.28 -18.67
C ALA A 205 -12.27 15.13 -19.73
N GLY A 206 -13.31 15.85 -19.29
CA GLY A 206 -14.15 16.69 -20.16
C GLY A 206 -15.44 16.03 -20.63
N GLU A 207 -15.67 14.74 -20.33
CA GLU A 207 -16.94 14.08 -20.57
C GLU A 207 -17.85 14.15 -19.33
N SER A 208 -19.15 14.39 -19.54
CA SER A 208 -20.13 14.26 -18.44
C SER A 208 -20.41 12.77 -18.18
N GLN A 209 -21.14 12.44 -17.11
CA GLN A 209 -21.52 11.04 -16.85
C GLN A 209 -22.96 10.78 -17.28
N SER A 210 -23.24 9.58 -17.78
CA SER A 210 -24.60 9.13 -18.10
C SER A 210 -25.43 8.83 -16.85
N ASP A 211 -26.76 8.79 -16.98
CA ASP A 211 -27.65 8.42 -15.86
C ASP A 211 -27.53 6.96 -15.45
N ILE A 212 -27.25 6.07 -16.41
CA ILE A 212 -27.05 4.66 -16.07
C ILE A 212 -25.79 4.48 -15.20
N ASP A 213 -24.76 5.29 -15.39
CA ASP A 213 -23.59 5.24 -14.52
C ASP A 213 -23.92 5.70 -13.10
N LYS A 214 -24.76 6.73 -12.94
CA LYS A 214 -25.22 7.17 -11.61
C LYS A 214 -26.15 6.14 -10.96
N LEU A 215 -27.01 5.51 -11.74
CA LEU A 215 -27.90 4.43 -11.31
C LEU A 215 -27.10 3.24 -10.80
N LEU A 216 -26.08 2.87 -11.56
CA LEU A 216 -25.16 1.81 -11.17
C LEU A 216 -24.30 2.27 -9.99
N GLY A 217 -23.99 3.57 -9.87
CA GLY A 217 -23.15 4.15 -8.83
C GLY A 217 -21.73 4.47 -9.32
N ARG A 218 -21.41 4.21 -10.59
CA ARG A 218 -20.09 4.28 -11.25
C ARG A 218 -19.35 5.61 -11.07
N ASP A 219 -20.07 6.70 -10.83
CA ASP A 219 -19.50 8.04 -10.66
C ASP A 219 -19.04 8.36 -9.23
N LEU A 220 -19.20 7.43 -8.29
CA LEU A 220 -18.97 7.68 -6.86
C LEU A 220 -17.56 7.28 -6.42
N THR A 221 -16.63 8.24 -6.37
CA THR A 221 -15.53 8.12 -5.40
C THR A 221 -16.16 8.34 -4.05
N GLN A 222 -16.06 7.38 -3.15
CA GLN A 222 -16.67 7.51 -1.83
C GLN A 222 -15.70 7.99 -0.78
N MET A 223 -14.39 7.81 -1.01
CA MET A 223 -13.39 8.06 0.01
C MET A 223 -12.03 8.40 -0.59
N PHE A 224 -11.40 9.44 -0.06
CA PHE A 224 -10.05 9.86 -0.38
C PHE A 224 -9.23 9.97 0.91
N THR A 225 -8.01 9.46 0.90
CA THR A 225 -7.15 9.39 2.09
C THR A 225 -5.78 9.98 1.83
N VAL A 226 -5.27 10.71 2.81
CA VAL A 226 -3.95 11.32 2.80
C VAL A 226 -3.30 11.21 4.18
N PRO A 227 -1.97 11.24 4.32
CA PRO A 227 -1.34 11.41 5.62
C PRO A 227 -1.88 12.67 6.32
N ALA A 228 -2.37 12.53 7.56
CA ALA A 228 -3.02 13.63 8.28
C ALA A 228 -2.07 14.79 8.60
N SER A 229 -0.76 14.52 8.60
CA SER A 229 0.28 15.55 8.68
C SER A 229 0.16 16.60 7.57
N LEU A 230 -0.36 16.23 6.38
CA LEU A 230 -0.52 17.15 5.26
C LEU A 230 -1.58 18.23 5.54
N VAL A 231 -2.71 17.83 6.12
CA VAL A 231 -3.81 18.75 6.47
C VAL A 231 -3.59 19.45 7.82
N ALA A 232 -2.71 18.92 8.66
CA ALA A 232 -2.22 19.61 9.85
C ALA A 232 -1.36 20.84 9.52
N ALA A 233 -0.85 20.96 8.28
CA ALA A 233 -0.09 22.10 7.77
C ALA A 233 1.10 22.52 8.66
N GLY A 234 1.67 21.59 9.45
CA GLY A 234 2.73 21.85 10.43
C GLY A 234 2.30 22.70 11.64
N LYS A 235 0.99 22.97 11.77
CA LYS A 235 0.41 23.81 12.84
C LYS A 235 -0.16 23.01 14.00
N THR A 236 -0.61 21.77 13.74
CA THR A 236 -1.26 20.92 14.74
C THR A 236 -0.44 19.64 14.94
N PRO A 237 0.08 19.36 16.16
CA PRO A 237 0.67 18.06 16.45
C PRO A 237 -0.44 17.01 16.54
N ILE A 238 -0.24 15.87 15.86
CA ILE A 238 -1.14 14.72 15.93
C ILE A 238 -0.40 13.59 16.65
N GLN A 239 -0.93 13.15 17.78
CA GLN A 239 -0.30 12.15 18.64
C GLN A 239 -1.23 10.96 18.86
N PRO A 240 -0.69 9.74 19.06
CA PRO A 240 -1.47 8.58 19.46
C PRO A 240 -2.35 8.86 20.69
N GLU A 241 -3.36 8.03 20.91
CA GLU A 241 -4.34 8.12 22.01
C GLU A 241 -5.38 9.26 21.90
N MET A 242 -5.13 10.30 21.10
CA MET A 242 -6.12 11.35 20.82
C MET A 242 -7.43 10.75 20.26
N THR A 243 -8.58 11.24 20.75
CA THR A 243 -9.91 10.85 20.27
C THR A 243 -10.51 11.88 19.31
N THR A 244 -9.99 13.09 19.31
CA THR A 244 -10.30 14.17 18.37
C THR A 244 -9.03 14.98 18.09
N VAL A 245 -8.95 15.60 16.92
CA VAL A 245 -7.85 16.50 16.52
C VAL A 245 -8.44 17.78 15.93
N ASP A 246 -8.00 18.93 16.41
CA ASP A 246 -8.38 20.22 15.82
C ASP A 246 -7.44 20.58 14.66
N LEU A 247 -7.91 20.41 13.44
CA LEU A 247 -7.13 20.72 12.23
C LEU A 247 -7.32 22.18 11.80
N PRO A 248 -6.28 22.81 11.21
CA PRO A 248 -6.38 24.18 10.71
C PRO A 248 -7.21 24.30 9.42
N VAL A 249 -7.36 23.19 8.70
CA VAL A 249 -8.21 23.00 7.53
C VAL A 249 -8.89 21.64 7.59
N ARG A 250 -10.07 21.51 6.99
CA ARG A 250 -10.73 20.22 6.75
C ARG A 250 -11.08 20.10 5.28
N GLY A 251 -11.14 18.88 4.78
CA GLY A 251 -11.41 18.57 3.40
C GLY A 251 -12.78 17.96 3.19
N PHE A 252 -13.40 18.25 2.05
CA PHE A 252 -14.54 17.52 1.53
C PHE A 252 -14.34 17.26 0.04
N ILE A 253 -15.11 16.29 -0.46
CA ILE A 253 -15.14 15.95 -1.87
C ILE A 253 -16.48 16.42 -2.42
N ARG A 254 -16.45 17.23 -3.49
CA ARG A 254 -17.64 17.62 -4.25
C ARG A 254 -17.46 17.32 -5.73
N ARG A 255 -18.53 17.46 -6.50
CA ARG A 255 -18.43 17.43 -7.96
C ARG A 255 -18.09 18.83 -8.47
N GLY A 256 -17.11 18.91 -9.37
CA GLY A 256 -16.76 20.12 -10.10
C GLY A 256 -17.51 20.22 -11.43
N ASN A 257 -17.51 21.41 -12.01
CA ASN A 257 -18.34 21.75 -13.18
C ASN A 257 -17.95 20.98 -14.46
N ASN A 258 -16.72 20.46 -14.55
CA ASN A 258 -16.25 19.68 -15.72
C ASN A 258 -16.28 18.17 -15.47
N GLY A 259 -17.18 17.70 -14.60
CA GLY A 259 -17.39 16.28 -14.32
C GLY A 259 -16.37 15.65 -13.37
N GLN A 260 -15.32 16.37 -12.98
CA GLN A 260 -14.36 15.91 -11.97
C GLN A 260 -14.96 15.85 -10.57
N GLN A 261 -14.34 15.05 -9.71
CA GLN A 261 -14.50 15.16 -8.27
C GLN A 261 -13.37 15.97 -7.68
N GLU A 262 -13.72 17.02 -6.96
CA GLU A 262 -12.83 18.02 -6.40
C GLU A 262 -12.63 17.78 -4.92
N VAL A 263 -11.37 17.63 -4.50
CA VAL A 263 -10.96 17.77 -3.12
C VAL A 263 -10.78 19.25 -2.83
N ILE A 264 -11.54 19.75 -1.87
CA ILE A 264 -11.48 21.13 -1.42
C ILE A 264 -11.10 21.15 0.04
N LEU A 265 -10.09 21.94 0.39
CA LEU A 265 -9.72 22.21 1.77
C LEU A 265 -10.30 23.54 2.19
N VAL A 266 -11.05 23.56 3.30
CA VAL A 266 -11.66 24.76 3.87
C VAL A 266 -11.05 25.11 5.23
N LYS A 267 -10.96 26.42 5.50
CA LYS A 267 -10.48 26.97 6.76
C LYS A 267 -11.45 26.61 7.88
N THR A 268 -10.91 26.07 8.96
CA THR A 268 -11.66 25.78 10.18
C THR A 268 -11.72 26.98 11.12
N GLY A 269 -12.72 27.01 11.99
CA GLY A 269 -12.95 28.08 12.98
C GLY A 269 -13.73 29.27 12.44
N THR A 270 -14.15 29.24 11.16
CA THR A 270 -14.87 30.30 10.45
C THR A 270 -15.93 29.71 9.53
N GLY A 271 -16.99 30.46 9.20
CA GLY A 271 -17.98 30.05 8.20
C GLY A 271 -18.74 28.78 8.59
N GLY A 272 -18.94 28.54 9.89
CA GLY A 272 -19.60 27.34 10.41
C GLY A 272 -18.75 26.06 10.41
N VAL A 273 -17.48 26.14 9.96
CA VAL A 273 -16.61 24.96 9.88
C VAL A 273 -15.92 24.69 11.22
N SER A 274 -16.34 23.64 11.93
CA SER A 274 -15.65 23.17 13.13
C SER A 274 -14.22 22.66 12.82
N ALA A 275 -13.25 22.95 13.68
CA ALA A 275 -11.89 22.42 13.56
C ALA A 275 -11.77 20.94 13.96
N THR A 276 -12.70 20.46 14.77
CA THR A 276 -12.61 19.16 15.42
C THR A 276 -12.91 18.02 14.45
N VAL A 277 -11.94 17.12 14.30
CA VAL A 277 -12.04 15.89 13.51
C VAL A 277 -11.97 14.68 14.45
N PRO A 278 -12.91 13.72 14.36
CA PRO A 278 -12.89 12.52 15.19
C PRO A 278 -11.76 11.56 14.80
N VAL A 279 -11.17 10.90 15.80
CA VAL A 279 -10.18 9.83 15.62
C VAL A 279 -10.83 8.48 15.92
N TYR A 280 -10.92 7.61 14.92
CA TYR A 280 -11.44 6.26 15.08
C TYR A 280 -10.32 5.24 15.27
N ARG A 281 -10.58 4.24 16.12
CA ARG A 281 -9.73 3.07 16.30
C ARG A 281 -10.36 1.89 15.55
N PRO A 282 -9.72 1.35 14.51
CA PRO A 282 -10.23 0.18 13.82
C PRO A 282 -10.34 -1.03 14.74
N VAL A 283 -11.34 -1.88 14.50
CA VAL A 283 -11.54 -3.14 15.23
C VAL A 283 -11.24 -4.32 14.30
N ARG A 284 -10.29 -5.18 14.67
CA ARG A 284 -9.98 -6.41 13.94
C ARG A 284 -11.15 -7.39 13.97
N ASP A 285 -11.57 -7.87 12.82
CA ASP A 285 -12.43 -9.05 12.70
C ASP A 285 -11.55 -10.30 12.62
N GLU A 286 -11.67 -11.19 13.62
CA GLU A 286 -10.87 -12.42 13.71
C GLU A 286 -11.17 -13.41 12.56
N LYS A 287 -12.37 -13.39 11.99
CA LYS A 287 -12.76 -14.33 10.93
C LYS A 287 -12.11 -14.00 9.60
N THR A 288 -12.00 -12.70 9.30
CA THR A 288 -11.47 -12.20 8.03
C THR A 288 -10.02 -11.75 8.16
N GLY A 289 -9.59 -11.35 9.36
CA GLY A 289 -8.31 -10.69 9.57
C GLY A 289 -8.28 -9.25 9.02
N LEU A 290 -9.44 -8.67 8.69
CA LEU A 290 -9.59 -7.28 8.26
C LEU A 290 -9.83 -6.38 9.47
N ASP A 291 -9.41 -5.12 9.38
CA ASP A 291 -9.73 -4.09 10.36
C ASP A 291 -11.01 -3.36 9.94
N ARG A 292 -11.86 -2.96 10.88
CA ARG A 292 -13.17 -2.34 10.60
C ARG A 292 -13.34 -1.01 11.33
N ILE A 293 -13.78 0.01 10.60
CA ILE A 293 -14.29 1.26 11.16
C ILE A 293 -15.79 1.35 10.86
N THR A 294 -16.58 1.71 11.87
CA THR A 294 -18.02 1.95 11.72
C THR A 294 -18.29 3.42 11.99
N LEU A 295 -18.72 4.12 10.94
CA LEU A 295 -19.13 5.51 11.02
C LEU A 295 -20.62 5.57 11.42
N PRO A 296 -21.00 6.46 12.35
CA PRO A 296 -22.40 6.65 12.69
C PRO A 296 -23.18 7.21 11.50
N ALA A 297 -24.50 6.99 11.51
CA ALA A 297 -25.38 7.71 10.62
C ALA A 297 -25.34 9.21 10.98
N VAL A 298 -25.29 10.07 9.97
CA VAL A 298 -25.38 11.52 10.10
C VAL A 298 -26.57 12.02 9.31
N ALA A 299 -27.00 13.27 9.56
CA ALA A 299 -28.09 13.87 8.80
C ALA A 299 -27.79 13.78 7.30
N GLY A 300 -28.63 13.02 6.60
CA GLY A 300 -28.53 12.76 5.17
C GLY A 300 -27.49 11.75 4.69
N ALA A 301 -26.91 10.92 5.58
CA ALA A 301 -26.08 9.78 5.16
C ALA A 301 -26.21 8.61 6.16
N PRO A 302 -26.47 7.37 5.69
CA PRO A 302 -26.56 6.21 6.57
C PRO A 302 -25.21 5.90 7.22
N GLY A 303 -25.24 5.19 8.34
CA GLY A 303 -24.02 4.66 8.96
C GLY A 303 -23.28 3.75 7.97
N ARG A 304 -21.96 3.87 7.92
CA ARG A 304 -21.13 3.16 6.94
C ARG A 304 -20.09 2.29 7.60
N THR A 305 -19.77 1.18 6.95
CA THR A 305 -18.67 0.31 7.34
C THR A 305 -17.53 0.49 6.36
N ILE A 306 -16.34 0.77 6.88
CA ILE A 306 -15.08 0.82 6.14
C ILE A 306 -14.24 -0.37 6.59
N LEU A 307 -13.82 -1.20 5.65
CA LEU A 307 -12.86 -2.27 5.86
C LEU A 307 -11.47 -1.78 5.49
N ILE A 308 -10.48 -2.09 6.31
CA ILE A 308 -9.08 -1.82 6.04
C ILE A 308 -8.41 -3.18 5.93
N ASN A 309 -7.74 -3.44 4.81
CA ASN A 309 -6.94 -4.63 4.58
C ASN A 309 -5.53 -4.42 5.17
N PRO A 310 -5.19 -5.10 6.28
CA PRO A 310 -3.86 -5.02 6.90
C PRO A 310 -2.80 -5.82 6.14
N GLY A 311 -3.22 -6.71 5.23
CA GLY A 311 -2.33 -7.47 4.37
C GLY A 311 -1.54 -6.57 3.43
N ALA A 312 -0.34 -6.99 3.05
CA ALA A 312 0.45 -6.26 2.06
C ALA A 312 -0.35 -6.18 0.75
N ALA A 313 -0.51 -4.96 0.22
CA ALA A 313 -1.12 -4.76 -1.09
C ALA A 313 -0.30 -5.54 -2.15
N PRO A 314 -0.93 -6.27 -3.07
CA PRO A 314 -0.20 -7.02 -4.09
C PRO A 314 0.64 -6.07 -4.95
N SER A 315 1.92 -6.38 -5.15
CA SER A 315 2.78 -5.68 -6.10
C SER A 315 2.51 -6.19 -7.53
N GLY A 316 1.41 -5.73 -8.13
CA GLY A 316 1.11 -5.95 -9.55
C GLY A 316 -0.03 -6.94 -9.86
N PRO A 317 -0.43 -7.05 -11.14
CA PRO A 317 -1.56 -7.85 -11.58
C PRO A 317 -1.32 -9.35 -11.35
N TRP A 318 -2.35 -10.01 -10.83
CA TRP A 318 -2.36 -11.44 -10.59
C TRP A 318 -2.33 -12.22 -11.92
N HIS A 319 -1.54 -13.29 -11.98
CA HIS A 319 -1.55 -14.24 -13.10
C HIS A 319 -1.34 -15.66 -12.56
N THR A 320 -1.84 -16.66 -13.30
CA THR A 320 -1.95 -18.07 -12.87
C THR A 320 -0.61 -18.78 -12.60
N GLY A 321 0.52 -18.14 -12.91
CA GLY A 321 1.87 -18.61 -12.60
C GLY A 321 2.42 -18.17 -11.23
N ASN A 322 1.76 -17.24 -10.54
CA ASN A 322 2.18 -16.81 -9.20
C ASN A 322 1.70 -17.78 -8.11
N PRO A 323 2.47 -17.94 -7.01
CA PRO A 323 1.97 -18.64 -5.83
C PRO A 323 0.65 -18.04 -5.34
N ALA A 324 -0.23 -18.86 -4.77
CA ALA A 324 -1.47 -18.39 -4.15
C ALA A 324 -1.18 -17.21 -3.20
N PRO A 325 -2.05 -16.18 -3.14
CA PRO A 325 -1.74 -14.97 -2.41
C PRO A 325 -1.64 -15.30 -0.91
N ALA A 326 -0.59 -14.81 -0.25
CA ALA A 326 -0.37 -15.03 1.18
C ALA A 326 -1.25 -14.13 2.08
N ALA A 327 -2.06 -13.24 1.49
CA ALA A 327 -2.94 -12.29 2.16
C ALA A 327 -4.18 -11.99 1.31
N PRO A 328 -5.25 -11.41 1.88
CA PRO A 328 -6.42 -10.95 1.14
C PRO A 328 -6.03 -9.92 0.07
N VAL A 329 -6.72 -9.97 -1.07
CA VAL A 329 -6.43 -9.10 -2.21
C VAL A 329 -7.57 -8.10 -2.33
N THR A 330 -7.24 -6.84 -2.05
CA THR A 330 -8.17 -5.73 -2.27
C THR A 330 -8.40 -5.55 -3.77
N PRO A 331 -9.66 -5.41 -4.24
CA PRO A 331 -9.94 -5.09 -5.63
C PRO A 331 -9.23 -3.79 -6.04
N VAL A 332 -8.46 -3.84 -7.12
CA VAL A 332 -7.70 -2.67 -7.60
C VAL A 332 -8.62 -1.78 -8.42
N HIS A 333 -8.55 -0.48 -8.17
CA HIS A 333 -9.21 0.52 -9.00
C HIS A 333 -8.28 1.01 -10.12
N THR A 334 -8.73 0.93 -11.35
CA THR A 334 -8.04 1.43 -12.56
C THR A 334 -8.94 2.41 -13.32
N GLY A 335 -8.35 3.27 -14.16
CA GLY A 335 -9.12 4.14 -15.06
C GLY A 335 -9.39 5.57 -14.56
N THR A 336 -9.24 5.87 -13.26
CA THR A 336 -9.36 7.27 -12.80
C THR A 336 -8.10 8.09 -13.06
N GLU A 337 -8.25 9.16 -13.83
CA GLU A 337 -7.20 10.16 -13.98
C GLU A 337 -7.19 11.10 -12.76
N ILE A 338 -5.99 11.39 -12.23
CA ILE A 338 -5.81 12.28 -11.09
C ILE A 338 -5.07 13.53 -11.53
N LYS A 339 -5.61 14.72 -11.25
CA LYS A 339 -4.93 16.01 -11.47
C LYS A 339 -4.87 16.91 -10.25
N GLN A 340 -3.70 17.42 -9.87
CA GLN A 340 -3.59 18.49 -8.87
C GLN A 340 -4.02 19.82 -9.49
N ALA A 341 -4.35 20.79 -8.65
CA ALA A 341 -4.53 22.17 -9.10
C ALA A 341 -3.22 22.79 -9.60
N ASP A 342 -3.21 23.36 -10.80
CA ASP A 342 -2.05 24.07 -11.39
C ASP A 342 -1.57 25.23 -10.49
N SER A 343 -2.52 25.89 -9.83
CA SER A 343 -2.25 26.89 -8.80
C SER A 343 -3.30 26.78 -7.69
N ILE A 344 -2.89 27.10 -6.47
CA ILE A 344 -3.81 27.15 -5.33
C ILE A 344 -4.48 28.51 -5.32
N VAL A 345 -5.78 28.54 -5.58
CA VAL A 345 -6.62 29.74 -5.55
C VAL A 345 -7.64 29.56 -4.44
N THR A 346 -7.75 30.57 -3.56
CA THR A 346 -8.74 30.56 -2.49
C THR A 346 -10.06 31.17 -2.98
N THR A 347 -11.17 30.54 -2.59
CA THR A 347 -12.53 30.97 -2.92
C THR A 347 -13.42 30.89 -1.67
N THR A 348 -14.55 31.59 -1.70
CA THR A 348 -15.53 31.57 -0.62
C THR A 348 -16.63 30.56 -0.88
N PHE A 349 -17.06 29.85 0.16
CA PHE A 349 -18.10 28.82 0.15
C PHE A 349 -19.22 29.17 1.14
N PRO A 350 -20.49 29.00 0.76
CA PRO A 350 -21.60 28.98 1.70
C PRO A 350 -21.46 27.84 2.72
N ALA A 351 -21.97 28.05 3.94
CA ALA A 351 -21.95 27.04 5.00
C ALA A 351 -22.61 25.71 4.58
N ASP A 352 -23.73 25.82 3.86
CA ASP A 352 -24.57 24.69 3.43
C ASP A 352 -24.00 23.95 2.21
N ASP A 353 -22.90 24.42 1.62
CA ASP A 353 -22.23 23.84 0.44
C ASP A 353 -20.95 23.06 0.83
N MET A 354 -20.86 22.63 2.09
CA MET A 354 -19.70 21.91 2.64
C MET A 354 -20.13 20.59 3.31
N PRO A 355 -20.22 19.49 2.55
CA PRO A 355 -20.60 18.17 3.06
C PRO A 355 -19.44 17.48 3.81
N LEU A 356 -18.95 18.12 4.89
CA LEU A 356 -17.82 17.60 5.66
C LEU A 356 -18.18 16.28 6.36
N GLN A 357 -17.68 15.17 5.82
CA GLN A 357 -17.70 13.87 6.45
C GLN A 357 -16.29 13.28 6.40
N ASP A 358 -15.55 13.48 7.48
CA ASP A 358 -14.13 13.20 7.57
C ASP A 358 -13.76 12.64 8.95
N PHE A 359 -12.65 11.91 8.99
CA PHE A 359 -12.12 11.37 10.24
C PHE A 359 -10.62 11.06 10.12
N ILE A 360 -9.99 10.75 11.25
CA ILE A 360 -8.61 10.26 11.32
C ILE A 360 -8.60 8.84 11.86
N TYR A 361 -7.69 8.00 11.38
CA TYR A 361 -7.31 6.74 12.04
C TYR A 361 -5.80 6.54 11.97
N TRP A 362 -5.27 5.59 12.73
CA TRP A 362 -3.84 5.28 12.73
C TRP A 362 -3.53 4.01 11.95
N GLN A 363 -2.42 4.02 11.22
CA GLN A 363 -1.83 2.83 10.59
C GLN A 363 -0.32 2.79 10.84
N PRO A 364 0.36 1.65 10.59
CA PRO A 364 1.82 1.62 10.52
C PRO A 364 2.34 2.57 9.44
N ASP A 365 3.45 3.24 9.72
CA ASP A 365 4.12 4.09 8.73
C ASP A 365 4.77 3.27 7.59
N ALA A 366 5.36 3.96 6.62
CA ALA A 366 6.02 3.33 5.48
C ALA A 366 7.17 2.38 5.87
N THR A 367 7.78 2.55 7.06
CA THR A 367 8.85 1.67 7.55
C THR A 367 8.31 0.42 8.23
N GLY A 368 7.04 0.43 8.63
CA GLY A 368 6.42 -0.60 9.44
C GLY A 368 6.90 -0.63 10.90
N THR A 369 7.74 0.32 11.33
CA THR A 369 8.28 0.39 12.69
C THR A 369 7.67 1.52 13.52
N GLY A 370 7.10 2.53 12.86
CA GLY A 370 6.32 3.59 13.49
C GLY A 370 4.86 3.54 13.11
N VAL A 371 4.14 4.61 13.46
CA VAL A 371 2.74 4.81 13.14
C VAL A 371 2.53 6.18 12.53
N GLU A 372 1.56 6.29 11.64
CA GLU A 372 1.14 7.55 11.08
C GLU A 372 -0.39 7.72 11.16
N PRO A 373 -0.86 8.95 11.38
CA PRO A 373 -2.27 9.27 11.29
C PRO A 373 -2.67 9.47 9.82
N VAL A 374 -3.78 8.89 9.41
CA VAL A 374 -4.37 9.02 8.08
C VAL A 374 -5.64 9.84 8.19
N TYR A 375 -5.72 10.91 7.40
CA TYR A 375 -6.94 11.72 7.27
C TYR A 375 -7.77 11.20 6.12
N VAL A 376 -9.04 10.92 6.40
CA VAL A 376 -9.99 10.30 5.49
C VAL A 376 -11.13 11.28 5.23
N MET A 377 -11.38 11.57 3.97
CA MET A 377 -12.49 12.39 3.49
C MET A 377 -13.48 11.49 2.76
N LEU A 378 -14.75 11.55 3.10
CA LEU A 378 -15.81 10.88 2.37
C LEU A 378 -16.55 11.87 1.48
N SER A 379 -16.96 11.41 0.30
CA SER A 379 -17.85 12.19 -0.55
C SER A 379 -19.30 12.05 -0.11
N ARG A 380 -20.07 13.11 -0.33
CA ARG A 380 -21.53 13.08 -0.27
C ARG A 380 -22.10 13.45 -1.65
N PRO A 381 -22.02 12.53 -2.62
CA PRO A 381 -22.28 12.83 -4.03
C PRO A 381 -23.74 13.25 -4.29
N TYR A 382 -24.65 12.91 -3.38
CA TYR A 382 -26.08 13.17 -3.47
C TYR A 382 -26.58 14.24 -2.51
N GLY A 383 -25.67 14.99 -1.88
CA GLY A 383 -26.00 16.10 -0.98
C GLY A 383 -26.63 15.64 0.34
N GLU A 384 -27.36 16.56 0.97
CA GLU A 384 -28.13 16.31 2.18
C GLU A 384 -29.48 15.67 1.85
N THR A 385 -29.89 14.69 2.64
CA THR A 385 -31.18 13.99 2.50
C THR A 385 -31.97 14.09 3.81
N ASN A 386 -33.30 14.16 3.71
CA ASN A 386 -34.21 14.33 4.86
C ASN A 386 -35.27 13.21 4.95
N ALA A 387 -35.33 12.33 3.96
CA ALA A 387 -36.29 11.24 3.89
C ALA A 387 -35.66 10.01 3.22
N LYS A 388 -36.28 8.85 3.47
CA LYS A 388 -35.99 7.60 2.79
C LYS A 388 -37.23 7.18 2.00
N GLY A 389 -37.05 6.91 0.71
CA GLY A 389 -38.11 6.42 -0.17
C GLY A 389 -38.71 5.12 0.35
N GLN A 390 -40.04 5.04 0.36
CA GLN A 390 -40.78 3.88 0.83
C GLN A 390 -40.60 2.70 -0.15
N TYR A 391 -40.59 2.96 -1.46
CA TYR A 391 -40.55 1.93 -2.48
C TYR A 391 -39.13 1.66 -2.97
N SER A 392 -38.38 2.71 -3.30
CA SER A 392 -37.00 2.63 -3.77
C SER A 392 -36.01 2.27 -2.65
N GLY A 393 -36.32 2.65 -1.40
CA GLY A 393 -35.41 2.53 -0.27
C GLY A 393 -34.22 3.50 -0.31
N ARG A 394 -34.18 4.44 -1.26
CA ARG A 394 -33.11 5.43 -1.43
C ARG A 394 -33.30 6.62 -0.49
N ASP A 395 -32.21 7.18 0.00
CA ASP A 395 -32.27 8.43 0.77
C ASP A 395 -32.30 9.63 -0.20
N TYR A 396 -33.16 10.61 0.06
CA TYR A 396 -33.30 11.82 -0.77
C TYR A 396 -33.84 13.01 0.03
N ASN A 397 -33.84 14.19 -0.58
CA ASN A 397 -34.39 15.41 -0.02
C ASN A 397 -35.74 15.75 -0.66
N THR A 398 -36.81 15.64 0.12
CA THR A 398 -38.18 15.92 -0.33
C THR A 398 -38.39 17.39 -0.71
N ASP A 399 -37.70 18.31 -0.04
CA ASP A 399 -37.84 19.76 -0.28
C ASP A 399 -37.13 20.19 -1.57
N LYS A 400 -36.16 19.39 -2.04
CA LYS A 400 -35.36 19.63 -3.26
C LYS A 400 -35.72 18.67 -4.41
N ALA A 401 -36.87 18.01 -4.35
CA ALA A 401 -37.29 16.97 -5.30
C ALA A 401 -38.08 17.49 -6.52
N GLY A 402 -38.28 18.81 -6.66
CA GLY A 402 -39.07 19.37 -7.75
C GLY A 402 -40.59 19.15 -7.61
N GLY A 403 -41.08 19.14 -6.37
CA GLY A 403 -42.50 19.02 -6.01
C GLY A 403 -42.83 17.77 -5.19
N PRO A 404 -44.07 17.67 -4.67
CA PRO A 404 -44.48 16.57 -3.80
C PRO A 404 -44.49 15.22 -4.55
N ILE A 405 -44.44 14.13 -3.78
CA ILE A 405 -44.67 12.78 -4.31
C ILE A 405 -46.13 12.63 -4.71
N GLN A 406 -46.38 12.03 -5.87
CA GLN A 406 -47.70 11.73 -6.42
C GLN A 406 -47.96 10.22 -6.38
N ASN A 407 -49.22 9.83 -6.45
CA ASN A 407 -49.61 8.42 -6.49
C ASN A 407 -49.90 7.99 -7.95
N LEU A 408 -48.86 7.74 -8.73
CA LEU A 408 -48.96 7.44 -10.17
C LEU A 408 -48.83 5.93 -10.45
N ASP A 409 -49.25 5.53 -11.65
CA ASP A 409 -49.13 4.16 -12.16
C ASP A 409 -48.54 4.17 -13.58
N TRP A 410 -47.42 3.47 -13.77
CA TRP A 410 -46.73 3.36 -15.05
C TRP A 410 -47.37 2.32 -15.98
N LYS A 411 -48.16 1.37 -15.44
CA LYS A 411 -48.71 0.23 -16.20
C LYS A 411 -49.68 0.66 -17.28
N THR A 412 -50.41 1.74 -17.02
CA THR A 412 -51.42 2.32 -17.91
C THR A 412 -50.83 3.27 -18.96
N ALA A 413 -49.51 3.48 -18.96
CA ALA A 413 -48.87 4.39 -19.90
C ALA A 413 -48.98 3.91 -21.34
N THR A 414 -49.33 4.84 -22.23
CA THR A 414 -49.27 4.66 -23.68
C THR A 414 -48.04 5.40 -24.19
N ILE A 415 -47.20 4.70 -24.95
CA ILE A 415 -46.00 5.26 -25.54
C ILE A 415 -46.40 5.97 -26.83
N ASP A 416 -46.18 7.29 -26.88
CA ASP A 416 -46.47 8.12 -28.04
C ASP A 416 -45.25 8.95 -28.46
N ARG A 417 -45.34 9.60 -29.63
CA ARG A 417 -44.24 10.38 -30.19
C ARG A 417 -43.81 11.51 -29.24
N ALA A 418 -44.77 12.24 -28.66
CA ALA A 418 -44.48 13.41 -27.85
C ALA A 418 -43.74 13.04 -26.55
N GLY A 419 -44.11 11.91 -25.93
CA GLY A 419 -43.39 11.40 -24.77
C GLY A 419 -42.01 10.87 -25.14
N VAL A 420 -41.85 10.17 -26.27
CA VAL A 420 -40.52 9.71 -26.71
C VAL A 420 -39.59 10.90 -27.00
N ASP A 421 -40.13 12.00 -27.53
CA ASP A 421 -39.35 13.23 -27.74
C ASP A 421 -38.92 13.87 -26.40
N LYS A 422 -39.77 13.82 -25.36
CA LYS A 422 -39.38 14.23 -23.99
C LYS A 422 -38.32 13.32 -23.37
N VAL A 423 -38.43 12.00 -23.56
CA VAL A 423 -37.41 11.03 -23.12
C VAL A 423 -36.06 11.36 -23.75
N LYS A 424 -36.03 11.59 -25.07
CA LYS A 424 -34.82 12.01 -25.79
C LYS A 424 -34.27 13.33 -25.25
N LEU A 425 -35.13 14.31 -25.00
CA LEU A 425 -34.73 15.61 -24.45
C LEU A 425 -34.10 15.50 -23.06
N HIS A 426 -34.65 14.67 -22.17
CA HIS A 426 -34.11 14.48 -20.82
C HIS A 426 -32.78 13.73 -20.85
N THR A 427 -32.74 12.58 -21.53
CA THR A 427 -31.55 11.72 -21.60
C THR A 427 -30.37 12.38 -22.33
N GLN A 428 -30.61 13.26 -23.29
CA GLN A 428 -29.58 14.05 -23.98
C GLN A 428 -28.91 15.11 -23.10
N ARG A 429 -29.49 15.44 -21.93
CA ARG A 429 -28.86 16.33 -20.94
C ARG A 429 -27.53 15.75 -20.44
N PHE A 430 -27.39 14.43 -20.46
CA PHE A 430 -26.28 13.70 -19.89
C PHE A 430 -25.34 13.18 -20.97
N ALA A 431 -24.18 12.65 -20.58
CA ALA A 431 -23.27 12.05 -21.55
C ALA A 431 -23.93 10.89 -22.29
N GLU A 432 -23.44 10.70 -23.50
CA GLU A 432 -23.93 9.68 -24.40
C GLU A 432 -23.82 8.29 -23.75
N SER A 433 -24.95 7.59 -23.73
CA SER A 433 -25.06 6.27 -23.12
C SER A 433 -25.59 5.27 -24.12
N ASP A 434 -24.84 4.20 -24.34
CA ASP A 434 -25.27 3.09 -25.18
C ASP A 434 -26.53 2.42 -24.63
N ALA A 435 -26.71 2.39 -23.30
CA ALA A 435 -27.95 1.92 -22.68
C ALA A 435 -29.14 2.81 -23.03
N ASN A 436 -28.99 4.14 -22.94
CA ASN A 436 -30.04 5.07 -23.34
C ASN A 436 -30.36 4.91 -24.83
N LYS A 437 -29.36 4.74 -25.70
CA LYS A 437 -29.59 4.45 -27.13
C LYS A 437 -30.39 3.18 -27.33
N VAL A 438 -30.08 2.09 -26.61
CA VAL A 438 -30.85 0.84 -26.68
C VAL A 438 -32.30 1.08 -26.28
N MET A 439 -32.55 1.73 -25.15
CA MET A 439 -33.91 2.02 -24.68
C MET A 439 -34.66 2.93 -25.65
N ILE A 440 -34.05 4.02 -26.12
CA ILE A 440 -34.65 4.94 -27.10
C ILE A 440 -34.97 4.22 -28.41
N ASN A 441 -34.08 3.37 -28.91
CA ASN A 441 -34.31 2.56 -30.11
C ASN A 441 -35.49 1.60 -29.93
N ARG A 442 -35.66 1.03 -28.74
CA ARG A 442 -36.83 0.19 -28.43
C ARG A 442 -38.12 1.01 -28.45
N LEU A 443 -38.13 2.20 -27.84
CA LEU A 443 -39.28 3.11 -27.88
C LEU A 443 -39.64 3.48 -29.33
N ASP A 444 -38.66 3.78 -30.18
CA ASP A 444 -38.90 4.08 -31.61
C ASP A 444 -39.46 2.88 -32.40
N LYS A 445 -39.07 1.63 -32.07
CA LYS A 445 -39.64 0.42 -32.65
C LYS A 445 -41.08 0.19 -32.21
N ILE A 446 -41.39 0.48 -30.94
CA ILE A 446 -42.76 0.42 -30.42
C ILE A 446 -43.66 1.42 -31.14
N LEU A 447 -43.19 2.66 -31.36
CA LEU A 447 -43.93 3.68 -32.12
C LEU A 447 -44.21 3.27 -33.57
N ARG A 448 -43.32 2.46 -34.17
CA ARG A 448 -43.49 1.91 -35.53
C ARG A 448 -44.34 0.64 -35.58
N GLY A 449 -44.79 0.13 -34.44
CA GLY A 449 -45.54 -1.12 -34.35
C GLY A 449 -44.69 -2.37 -34.59
N GLU A 450 -43.36 -2.24 -34.63
CA GLU A 450 -42.42 -3.34 -34.86
C GLU A 450 -42.24 -4.22 -33.61
N MET A 451 -42.64 -3.73 -32.43
CA MET A 451 -42.49 -4.39 -31.15
C MET A 451 -43.62 -3.98 -30.19
N GLN A 452 -44.06 -4.91 -29.35
CA GLN A 452 -44.98 -4.62 -28.25
C GLN A 452 -44.22 -4.06 -27.04
N PRO A 453 -44.76 -3.05 -26.33
CA PRO A 453 -44.10 -2.47 -25.18
C PRO A 453 -44.02 -3.47 -24.02
N THR A 454 -42.85 -3.59 -23.41
CA THR A 454 -42.66 -4.36 -22.17
C THR A 454 -42.84 -3.46 -20.95
N ASP A 455 -42.95 -4.07 -19.77
CA ASP A 455 -43.01 -3.33 -18.50
C ASP A 455 -41.78 -2.45 -18.29
N THR A 456 -40.59 -2.90 -18.69
CA THR A 456 -39.36 -2.11 -18.60
C THR A 456 -39.40 -0.89 -19.52
N ASP A 457 -39.93 -1.03 -20.75
CA ASP A 457 -40.08 0.10 -21.67
C ASP A 457 -41.03 1.16 -21.08
N LYS A 458 -42.15 0.71 -20.49
CA LYS A 458 -43.12 1.61 -19.85
C LYS A 458 -42.54 2.31 -18.63
N ARG A 459 -41.87 1.58 -17.73
CA ARG A 459 -41.21 2.15 -16.54
C ARG A 459 -40.19 3.22 -16.95
N PHE A 460 -39.28 2.89 -17.87
CA PHE A 460 -38.31 3.85 -18.41
C PHE A 460 -39.01 5.08 -18.97
N TYR A 461 -39.94 4.89 -19.92
CA TYR A 461 -40.66 5.98 -20.57
C TYR A 461 -41.36 6.91 -19.56
N THR A 462 -42.08 6.37 -18.58
CA THR A 462 -42.77 7.19 -17.58
C THR A 462 -41.80 7.88 -16.62
N HIS A 463 -40.72 7.19 -16.23
CA HIS A 463 -39.72 7.71 -15.31
C HIS A 463 -38.99 8.91 -15.91
N GLU A 464 -38.42 8.77 -17.11
CA GLU A 464 -37.64 9.84 -17.75
C GLU A 464 -38.49 11.12 -17.98
N ILE A 465 -39.77 10.96 -18.35
CA ILE A 465 -40.68 12.10 -18.55
C ILE A 465 -40.97 12.81 -17.23
N ARG A 466 -41.26 12.05 -16.18
CA ARG A 466 -41.63 12.61 -14.87
C ARG A 466 -40.42 13.25 -14.18
N GLU A 467 -39.24 12.68 -14.35
CA GLU A 467 -38.01 13.28 -13.84
C GLU A 467 -37.72 14.61 -14.54
N LEU A 468 -37.87 14.69 -15.86
CA LEU A 468 -37.75 15.96 -16.61
C LEU A 468 -38.66 17.05 -16.06
N GLU A 469 -39.92 16.72 -15.73
CA GLU A 469 -40.86 17.66 -15.12
C GLU A 469 -40.38 18.17 -13.76
N ARG A 470 -39.78 17.29 -12.94
CA ARG A 470 -39.19 17.68 -11.65
C ARG A 470 -38.00 18.62 -11.82
N TYR A 471 -37.13 18.37 -12.81
CA TYR A 471 -36.05 19.32 -13.17
C TYR A 471 -36.60 20.70 -13.54
N ARG A 472 -37.66 20.74 -14.36
CA ARG A 472 -38.31 22.01 -14.74
C ARG A 472 -38.94 22.72 -13.54
N ASN A 473 -39.54 21.98 -12.61
CA ASN A 473 -40.09 22.55 -11.37
C ASN A 473 -39.01 23.14 -10.45
N LEU A 474 -37.77 22.64 -10.52
CA LEU A 474 -36.62 23.23 -9.86
C LEU A 474 -36.06 24.47 -10.59
N GLY A 475 -36.66 24.88 -11.71
CA GLY A 475 -36.19 25.99 -12.54
C GLY A 475 -34.98 25.65 -13.41
N ILE A 476 -34.61 24.38 -13.52
CA ILE A 476 -33.47 23.94 -14.33
C ILE A 476 -33.93 23.84 -15.78
N LYS A 477 -33.28 24.62 -16.65
CA LYS A 477 -33.58 24.63 -18.08
C LYS A 477 -33.28 23.28 -18.72
N ASP A 478 -34.04 22.94 -19.77
CA ASP A 478 -33.82 21.72 -20.53
C ASP A 478 -32.41 21.72 -21.16
N GLY A 479 -31.75 20.56 -21.17
CA GLY A 479 -30.38 20.40 -21.67
C GLY A 479 -29.28 21.01 -20.79
N ILE A 480 -29.62 21.70 -19.69
CA ILE A 480 -28.61 22.24 -18.76
C ILE A 480 -28.31 21.23 -17.65
N ILE A 481 -27.02 21.02 -17.42
CA ILE A 481 -26.49 20.28 -16.27
C ILE A 481 -26.26 21.28 -15.13
N PRO A 482 -26.91 21.13 -13.97
CA PRO A 482 -26.69 22.01 -12.82
C PRO A 482 -25.37 21.68 -12.11
N ASP A 483 -24.74 22.66 -11.46
CA ASP A 483 -23.46 22.47 -10.75
C ASP A 483 -23.55 21.38 -9.66
N ASN A 484 -24.69 21.31 -8.94
CA ASN A 484 -25.00 20.26 -7.97
C ASN A 484 -25.71 19.04 -8.58
N GLN A 485 -25.33 18.64 -9.80
CA GLN A 485 -25.98 17.57 -10.59
C GLN A 485 -26.30 16.30 -9.80
N GLY A 486 -25.38 15.81 -8.95
CA GLY A 486 -25.60 14.58 -8.19
C GLY A 486 -26.75 14.70 -7.18
N GLU A 487 -26.83 15.81 -6.45
CA GLU A 487 -27.92 16.10 -5.52
C GLU A 487 -29.25 16.26 -6.26
N VAL A 488 -29.27 17.07 -7.31
CA VAL A 488 -30.48 17.29 -8.12
C VAL A 488 -30.98 15.96 -8.66
N TRP A 489 -30.12 15.21 -9.36
CA TRP A 489 -30.46 13.90 -9.92
C TRP A 489 -30.96 12.96 -8.83
N ASN A 490 -30.27 12.81 -7.70
CA ASN A 490 -30.71 11.86 -6.68
C ASN A 490 -32.10 12.22 -6.12
N ASN A 491 -32.36 13.51 -5.90
CA ASN A 491 -33.63 13.97 -5.36
C ASN A 491 -34.77 13.84 -6.38
N THR A 492 -34.56 14.23 -7.63
CA THR A 492 -35.57 14.10 -8.69
C THR A 492 -35.80 12.66 -9.10
N HIS A 493 -34.74 11.86 -9.24
CA HIS A 493 -34.78 10.44 -9.60
C HIS A 493 -35.51 9.64 -8.53
N THR A 494 -35.08 9.77 -7.27
CA THR A 494 -35.72 9.06 -6.15
C THR A 494 -37.18 9.43 -6.02
N ALA A 495 -37.53 10.71 -6.09
CA ALA A 495 -38.92 11.14 -6.02
C ALA A 495 -39.76 10.62 -7.20
N THR A 496 -39.17 10.43 -8.38
CA THR A 496 -39.85 9.84 -9.53
C THR A 496 -40.08 8.33 -9.33
N LEU A 497 -39.12 7.61 -8.76
CA LEU A 497 -39.32 6.22 -8.38
C LEU A 497 -40.47 6.08 -7.37
N GLU A 498 -40.54 6.97 -6.39
CA GLU A 498 -41.62 6.99 -5.41
C GLU A 498 -42.98 7.34 -6.05
N ASP A 499 -43.02 8.25 -7.03
CA ASP A 499 -44.26 8.58 -7.75
C ASP A 499 -44.91 7.33 -8.35
N TYR A 500 -44.07 6.47 -8.93
CA TYR A 500 -44.47 5.26 -9.66
C TYR A 500 -44.36 3.98 -8.84
N LYS A 501 -43.95 4.07 -7.56
CA LYS A 501 -43.76 2.94 -6.64
C LYS A 501 -42.76 1.90 -7.15
N ILE A 502 -41.74 2.35 -7.86
CA ILE A 502 -40.75 1.49 -8.50
C ILE A 502 -39.61 1.22 -7.53
N ASN A 503 -39.27 -0.06 -7.37
CA ASN A 503 -37.99 -0.44 -6.77
C ASN A 503 -37.02 -0.88 -7.88
N GLU A 504 -36.15 0.02 -8.32
CA GLU A 504 -35.25 -0.19 -9.46
C GLU A 504 -34.29 -1.39 -9.33
N ARG A 505 -34.06 -1.90 -8.10
CA ARG A 505 -33.25 -3.10 -7.87
C ARG A 505 -33.97 -4.38 -8.30
N ASN A 506 -35.30 -4.39 -8.20
CA ASN A 506 -36.14 -5.54 -8.52
C ASN A 506 -36.97 -5.31 -9.80
N GLU A 507 -37.20 -4.05 -10.15
CA GLU A 507 -37.98 -3.57 -11.30
C GLU A 507 -37.11 -2.62 -12.12
N PRO A 508 -36.17 -3.15 -12.93
CA PRO A 508 -35.17 -2.31 -13.59
C PRO A 508 -35.82 -1.34 -14.58
N LEU A 509 -35.22 -0.15 -14.66
CA LEU A 509 -35.54 0.86 -15.68
C LEU A 509 -34.91 0.54 -17.04
N TYR A 510 -33.84 -0.26 -17.07
CA TYR A 510 -33.13 -0.66 -18.29
C TYR A 510 -33.32 -2.14 -18.59
N THR A 511 -33.39 -2.51 -19.87
CA THR A 511 -33.40 -3.93 -20.24
C THR A 511 -32.02 -4.56 -20.05
N PRO A 512 -31.93 -5.90 -19.93
CA PRO A 512 -30.63 -6.59 -19.86
C PRO A 512 -29.70 -6.24 -21.03
N GLU A 513 -30.24 -6.05 -22.24
CA GLU A 513 -29.43 -5.63 -23.40
C GLU A 513 -28.87 -4.22 -23.23
N ALA A 514 -29.65 -3.29 -22.65
CA ALA A 514 -29.19 -1.93 -22.37
C ALA A 514 -28.11 -1.93 -21.28
N ILE A 515 -28.26 -2.72 -20.21
CA ILE A 515 -27.26 -2.87 -19.16
C ILE A 515 -25.95 -3.43 -19.74
N ASN A 516 -26.03 -4.49 -20.55
CA ASN A 516 -24.85 -5.08 -21.20
C ASN A 516 -24.18 -4.06 -22.14
N ALA A 517 -24.95 -3.25 -22.87
CA ALA A 517 -24.40 -2.19 -23.71
C ALA A 517 -23.62 -1.14 -22.88
N ALA A 518 -24.08 -0.79 -21.68
CA ALA A 518 -23.34 0.08 -20.76
C ALA A 518 -22.10 -0.60 -20.14
N GLU A 519 -22.11 -1.92 -19.94
CA GLU A 519 -20.91 -2.65 -19.52
C GLU A 519 -19.85 -2.68 -20.62
N GLU A 520 -20.24 -2.92 -21.87
CA GLU A 520 -19.33 -2.87 -23.03
C GLU A 520 -18.84 -1.45 -23.31
N GLN A 521 -19.67 -0.42 -23.12
CA GLN A 521 -19.24 0.97 -23.18
C GLN A 521 -18.14 1.26 -22.16
N ALA A 522 -18.36 0.88 -20.89
CA ALA A 522 -17.37 1.08 -19.83
C ALA A 522 -16.04 0.40 -20.16
N LYS A 523 -16.05 -0.85 -20.64
CA LYS A 523 -14.82 -1.56 -21.05
C LYS A 523 -14.05 -0.84 -22.16
N ARG A 524 -14.73 -0.18 -23.10
CA ARG A 524 -14.09 0.60 -24.17
C ARG A 524 -13.53 1.93 -23.69
N GLU A 525 -14.08 2.48 -22.61
CA GLU A 525 -13.64 3.74 -22.02
C GLU A 525 -12.50 3.54 -21.01
N GLU A 526 -12.38 2.33 -20.43
CA GLU A 526 -11.27 1.90 -19.56
C GLU A 526 -9.98 1.52 -20.32
N LEU A 527 -10.05 1.30 -21.64
CA LEU A 527 -8.91 1.05 -22.56
C LEU A 527 -8.44 2.35 -23.22
#